data_AF-A0A1Y3B8C2-F1
#
_entry.id   AF-A0A1Y3B8C2-F1
#
_cell.length_a   1.000
_cell.length_b   1.000
_cell.length_c   1.000
_cell.angle_alpha   90.00
_cell.angle_beta   90.00
_cell.angle_gamma   90.00
#
_symmetry.space_group_name_H-M   'P 1'
#
loop_
_entity.id
_entity.type
_entity.pdbx_description
1 polymer ?
#
loop_
_entity_poly.entity_id
_entity_poly.type
_entity_poly.pdbx_seq_one_letter_code
_entity_poly.pdbx_strand_id
1 'polypeptide(L)'
;HLPEPIRYREDIVDYGDIGGYDCDYFRNDLLNEGGHKSPLMSWFAEISQFRNGSQQQPKKCDIEFDKPTYIMKLDATINMYHHFCDFINLYLSFHLNGSFIRDNQIIIWDTYPYRSNFDIIWKAFTRNDLMNLSMLKGKTVCFN
;
A
#
# COMPACT_ATOMS: atom_id res chain seq x y z
N HIS A 1 -7.03 -1.80 25.39
CA HIS A 1 -5.98 -2.78 25.01
C HIS A 1 -6.06 -2.98 23.50
N LEU A 2 -5.06 -2.51 22.76
CA LEU A 2 -4.97 -2.82 21.33
C LEU A 2 -4.51 -4.29 21.23
N PRO A 3 -5.19 -5.17 20.49
CA PRO A 3 -4.68 -6.51 20.26
C PRO A 3 -3.29 -6.40 19.62
N GLU A 4 -2.39 -7.34 19.97
CA GLU A 4 -1.06 -7.40 19.38
C GLU A 4 -1.17 -7.28 17.86
N PRO A 5 -0.25 -6.55 17.20
CA PRO A 5 -0.35 -6.43 15.76
C PRO A 5 -0.29 -7.84 15.15
N ILE A 6 -1.18 -8.13 14.21
CA ILE A 6 -1.21 -9.44 13.54
C ILE A 6 -0.67 -9.17 12.14
N ARG A 7 0.34 -9.94 11.73
CA ARG A 7 0.83 -9.87 10.34
C ARG A 7 -0.29 -10.31 9.39
N TYR A 8 -0.34 -9.69 8.22
CA TYR A 8 -1.31 -10.01 7.17
C TYR A 8 -2.77 -9.75 7.57
N ARG A 9 -3.00 -8.70 8.38
CA ARG A 9 -4.36 -8.23 8.64
C ARG A 9 -5.01 -7.72 7.36
N GLU A 10 -6.25 -8.13 7.18
CA GLU A 10 -7.10 -7.74 6.06
C GLU A 10 -8.21 -6.77 6.49
N ASP A 11 -8.33 -6.52 7.80
CA ASP A 11 -9.30 -5.66 8.47
C ASP A 11 -8.67 -4.32 8.91
N ILE A 12 -7.67 -3.84 8.16
CA ILE A 12 -6.93 -2.61 8.50
C ILE A 12 -7.74 -1.35 8.20
N VAL A 13 -8.63 -1.43 7.21
CA VAL A 13 -9.46 -0.33 6.71
C VAL A 13 -10.91 -0.79 6.60
N ASP A 14 -11.83 0.12 6.88
CA ASP A 14 -13.27 -0.04 6.68
C ASP A 14 -13.75 0.69 5.41
N TYR A 15 -14.98 0.41 5.00
CA TYR A 15 -15.60 1.04 3.83
C TYR A 15 -15.55 2.57 3.94
N GLY A 16 -14.87 3.20 2.98
CA GLY A 16 -14.71 4.65 2.91
C GLY A 16 -13.43 5.22 3.53
N ASP A 17 -12.62 4.40 4.20
CA ASP A 17 -11.29 4.80 4.69
C ASP A 17 -10.29 5.04 3.56
N ILE A 18 -10.45 4.29 2.46
CA ILE A 18 -9.73 4.51 1.20
C ILE A 18 -10.71 5.06 0.17
N GLY A 19 -10.29 6.07 -0.58
CA GLY A 19 -11.09 6.62 -1.66
C GLY A 19 -10.29 7.54 -2.56
N GLY A 20 -10.97 8.02 -3.60
CA GLY A 20 -10.43 8.96 -4.57
C GLY A 20 -11.55 9.68 -5.29
N TYR A 21 -11.18 10.75 -5.99
CA TYR A 21 -12.10 11.55 -6.79
C TYR A 21 -12.06 11.08 -8.23
N ASP A 22 -13.23 11.06 -8.87
CA ASP A 22 -13.37 10.70 -10.30
C ASP A 22 -12.70 9.36 -10.65
N CYS A 23 -12.76 8.39 -9.72
CA CYS A 23 -12.23 7.05 -9.90
C CYS A 23 -13.35 6.11 -10.35
N ASP A 24 -13.47 5.92 -11.67
CA ASP A 24 -14.31 4.86 -12.22
C ASP A 24 -13.59 3.52 -12.08
N TYR A 25 -13.89 2.80 -11.00
CA TYR A 25 -13.42 1.44 -10.81
C TYR A 25 -14.59 0.47 -10.87
N PHE A 26 -14.36 -0.68 -11.49
CA PHE A 26 -15.34 -1.75 -11.67
C PHE A 26 -15.68 -2.44 -10.33
N ARG A 27 -16.36 -1.74 -9.43
CA ARG A 27 -16.65 -2.22 -8.07
C ARG A 27 -17.38 -3.54 -8.09
N ASN A 28 -18.41 -3.67 -8.91
CA ASN A 28 -19.22 -4.89 -8.98
C ASN A 28 -18.38 -6.07 -9.49
N ASP A 29 -17.55 -5.85 -10.52
CA ASP A 29 -16.67 -6.89 -11.04
C ASP A 29 -15.64 -7.31 -9.99
N LEU A 30 -15.00 -6.33 -9.32
CA LEU A 30 -14.09 -6.63 -8.20
C LEU A 30 -14.77 -7.49 -7.14
N LEU A 31 -15.99 -7.11 -6.71
CA LEU A 31 -16.74 -7.85 -5.69
C LEU A 31 -17.10 -9.28 -6.13
N ASN A 32 -17.36 -9.49 -7.42
CA ASN A 32 -17.60 -10.82 -7.98
C ASN A 32 -16.35 -11.72 -7.94
N GLU A 33 -15.16 -11.13 -8.02
CA GLU A 33 -13.87 -11.83 -7.89
C GLU A 33 -13.48 -12.14 -6.43
N GLY A 34 -14.36 -11.89 -5.46
CA GLY A 34 -14.08 -12.11 -4.04
C GLY A 34 -13.72 -13.56 -3.66
N GLY A 35 -14.08 -14.53 -4.50
CA GLY A 35 -13.64 -15.93 -4.36
C GLY A 35 -12.13 -16.14 -4.47
N HIS A 36 -11.39 -15.16 -5.02
CA HIS A 36 -9.92 -15.20 -5.18
C HIS A 36 -9.16 -14.48 -4.05
N LYS A 37 -9.86 -14.08 -2.98
CA LYS A 37 -9.25 -13.39 -1.83
C LYS A 37 -8.18 -14.27 -1.15
N SER A 38 -7.00 -13.69 -0.89
CA SER A 38 -5.90 -14.34 -0.17
C SER A 38 -5.06 -13.31 0.59
N PRO A 39 -4.65 -13.58 1.84
CA PRO A 39 -3.90 -12.62 2.68
C PRO A 39 -2.58 -12.12 2.08
N LEU A 40 -1.91 -12.93 1.25
CA LEU A 40 -0.57 -12.64 0.72
C LEU A 40 -0.53 -12.26 -0.76
N MET A 41 -1.62 -12.51 -1.50
CA MET A 41 -1.62 -12.41 -2.97
C MET A 41 -2.73 -11.53 -3.52
N SER A 42 -3.61 -10.99 -2.67
CA SER A 42 -4.66 -10.08 -3.14
C SER A 42 -4.74 -8.79 -2.33
N TRP A 43 -5.15 -7.75 -3.05
CA TRP A 43 -5.58 -6.45 -2.52
C TRP A 43 -7.10 -6.37 -2.36
N PHE A 44 -7.80 -7.51 -2.48
CA PHE A 44 -9.26 -7.53 -2.51
C PHE A 44 -9.85 -6.95 -1.22
N ALA A 45 -9.30 -7.30 -0.06
CA ALA A 45 -9.80 -6.84 1.23
C ALA A 45 -9.77 -5.31 1.32
N GLU A 46 -8.70 -4.69 0.85
CA GLU A 46 -8.46 -3.25 0.88
C GLU A 46 -9.28 -2.52 -0.20
N ILE A 47 -9.18 -2.96 -1.47
CA ILE A 47 -9.83 -2.26 -2.59
C ILE A 47 -11.36 -2.42 -2.54
N SER A 48 -11.89 -3.52 -1.97
CA SER A 48 -13.33 -3.66 -1.74
C SER A 48 -13.90 -2.61 -0.77
N GLN A 49 -13.06 -1.96 0.04
CA GLN A 49 -13.44 -0.84 0.89
C GLN A 49 -13.35 0.53 0.20
N PHE A 50 -12.83 0.58 -1.03
CA PHE A 50 -12.62 1.83 -1.75
C PHE A 50 -13.96 2.55 -2.03
N ARG A 51 -14.06 3.81 -1.64
CA ARG A 51 -15.22 4.65 -1.93
C ARG A 51 -14.84 5.72 -2.96
N ASN A 52 -15.60 5.77 -4.05
CA ASN A 52 -15.53 6.91 -4.96
C ASN A 52 -16.16 8.13 -4.27
N GLY A 53 -15.36 9.16 -4.02
CA GLY A 53 -15.80 10.39 -3.38
C GLY A 53 -16.47 11.32 -4.38
N SER A 54 -17.46 12.10 -3.96
CA SER A 54 -17.90 13.27 -4.72
C SER A 54 -16.74 14.24 -4.86
N GLN A 55 -16.62 14.99 -5.97
CA GLN A 55 -15.51 15.89 -6.35
C GLN A 55 -15.03 16.93 -5.31
N GLN A 56 -15.62 16.97 -4.12
CA GLN A 56 -15.14 17.78 -3.00
C GLN A 56 -13.92 17.11 -2.35
N GLN A 57 -12.73 17.60 -2.73
CA GLN A 57 -11.47 17.32 -2.03
C GLN A 57 -11.63 17.43 -0.51
N PRO A 58 -10.94 16.60 0.29
CA PRO A 58 -11.05 16.69 1.73
C PRO A 58 -10.50 18.05 2.14
N LYS A 59 -11.18 18.71 3.08
CA LYS A 59 -10.59 19.84 3.82
C LYS A 59 -9.34 19.33 4.54
N LYS A 60 -8.15 19.76 4.11
CA LYS A 60 -6.82 19.59 4.76
C LYS A 60 -6.52 18.20 5.33
N CYS A 61 -5.53 17.52 4.77
CA CYS A 61 -5.10 16.22 5.27
C CYS A 61 -4.04 16.39 6.36
N ASP A 62 -3.96 15.45 7.30
CA ASP A 62 -2.95 15.50 8.36
C ASP A 62 -1.54 15.21 7.82
N ILE A 63 -1.48 14.40 6.76
CA ILE A 63 -0.26 14.07 6.02
C ILE A 63 -0.56 14.19 4.54
N GLU A 64 0.29 14.92 3.83
CA GLU A 64 0.25 15.08 2.37
C GLU A 64 1.56 14.56 1.79
N PHE A 65 1.46 13.70 0.78
CA PHE A 65 2.60 13.19 0.03
C PHE A 65 2.64 13.84 -1.36
N ASP A 66 3.62 14.75 -1.55
CA ASP A 66 3.81 15.49 -2.81
C ASP A 66 4.75 14.79 -3.81
N LYS A 67 5.42 13.72 -3.38
CA LYS A 67 6.30 12.90 -4.21
C LYS A 67 5.58 11.62 -4.62
N PRO A 68 5.96 11.00 -5.75
CA PRO A 68 5.43 9.70 -6.14
C PRO A 68 5.50 8.72 -4.98
N THR A 69 4.36 8.14 -4.65
CA THR A 69 4.21 7.29 -3.47
C THR A 69 3.69 5.92 -3.88
N TYR A 70 4.43 4.89 -3.49
CA TYR A 70 4.13 3.51 -3.80
C TYR A 70 3.74 2.77 -2.53
N ILE A 71 2.54 2.20 -2.53
CA ILE A 71 2.02 1.42 -1.41
C ILE A 71 2.24 -0.05 -1.73
N MET A 72 2.94 -0.76 -0.84
CA MET A 72 3.36 -2.14 -1.07
C MET A 72 2.87 -3.06 0.03
N LYS A 73 2.03 -4.03 -0.34
CA LYS A 73 1.71 -5.20 0.47
C LYS A 73 2.73 -6.27 0.11
N LEU A 74 3.61 -6.58 1.05
CA LEU A 74 4.65 -7.58 0.87
C LEU A 74 4.05 -8.98 1.02
N ASP A 75 4.66 -9.96 0.36
CA ASP A 75 4.40 -11.37 0.61
C ASP A 75 4.98 -11.77 1.99
N ALA A 76 5.89 -12.74 2.08
CA ALA A 76 6.47 -13.16 3.35
C ALA A 76 7.91 -12.64 3.53
N THR A 77 8.18 -11.94 4.63
CA THR A 77 9.52 -11.37 4.87
C THR A 77 10.58 -12.38 5.37
N ILE A 78 10.27 -13.68 5.34
CA ILE A 78 11.02 -14.75 6.02
C ILE A 78 12.17 -15.36 5.21
N ASN A 79 12.14 -15.28 3.87
CA ASN A 79 13.20 -15.83 3.02
C ASN A 79 13.39 -14.98 1.76
N MET A 80 14.52 -15.19 1.08
CA MET A 80 14.88 -14.44 -0.14
C MET A 80 13.86 -14.59 -1.26
N TYR A 81 13.27 -15.79 -1.42
CA TYR A 81 12.37 -16.09 -2.54
C TYR A 81 11.08 -15.26 -2.48
N HIS A 82 10.54 -15.04 -1.30
CA HIS A 82 9.37 -14.17 -1.12
C HIS A 82 9.71 -12.70 -1.37
N HIS A 83 10.84 -12.20 -0.84
CA HIS A 83 11.30 -10.82 -1.14
C HIS A 83 11.61 -10.60 -2.62
N PHE A 84 12.04 -11.64 -3.33
CA PHE A 84 12.38 -11.54 -4.75
C PHE A 84 11.17 -11.12 -5.59
N CYS A 85 9.98 -11.67 -5.28
CA CYS A 85 8.74 -11.28 -5.93
C CYS A 85 8.42 -9.79 -5.68
N ASP A 86 8.56 -9.32 -4.44
CA ASP A 86 8.30 -7.93 -4.08
C ASP A 86 9.17 -6.95 -4.90
N PHE A 87 10.48 -7.21 -4.96
CA PHE A 87 11.43 -6.34 -5.65
C PHE A 87 11.31 -6.41 -7.17
N ILE A 88 11.02 -7.59 -7.74
CA ILE A 88 10.78 -7.72 -9.17
C ILE A 88 9.52 -6.98 -9.57
N ASN A 89 8.41 -7.16 -8.84
CA ASN A 89 7.16 -6.49 -9.16
C ASN A 89 7.35 -4.97 -9.12
N LEU A 90 8.04 -4.45 -8.09
CA LEU A 90 8.34 -3.03 -8.00
C LEU A 90 9.22 -2.53 -9.16
N TYR A 91 10.30 -3.26 -9.46
CA TYR A 91 11.18 -2.92 -10.57
C TYR A 91 10.44 -2.90 -11.90
N LEU A 92 9.65 -3.93 -12.19
CA LEU A 92 8.88 -4.02 -13.43
C LEU A 92 7.83 -2.91 -13.52
N SER A 93 7.13 -2.59 -12.44
CA SER A 93 6.19 -1.46 -12.40
C SER A 93 6.90 -0.15 -12.74
N PHE A 94 8.08 0.11 -12.17
CA PHE A 94 8.84 1.33 -12.48
C PHE A 94 9.35 1.34 -13.92
N HIS A 95 9.90 0.22 -14.37
CA HIS A 95 10.56 0.09 -15.67
C HIS A 95 9.55 0.22 -16.81
N LEU A 96 8.44 -0.51 -16.73
CA LEU A 96 7.39 -0.50 -17.76
C LEU A 96 6.66 0.84 -17.82
N ASN A 97 6.48 1.51 -16.69
CA ASN A 97 5.88 2.85 -16.63
C ASN A 97 6.91 3.98 -16.93
N GLY A 98 8.18 3.67 -17.19
CA GLY A 98 9.22 4.68 -17.41
C GLY A 98 9.43 5.65 -16.23
N SER A 99 9.09 5.21 -15.01
CA SER A 99 8.98 6.05 -13.82
C SER A 99 10.05 5.75 -12.76
N PHE A 100 11.18 5.16 -13.19
CA PHE A 100 12.26 4.83 -12.26
C PHE A 100 12.95 6.09 -11.73
N ILE A 101 12.47 6.57 -10.58
CA ILE A 101 13.09 7.62 -9.78
C ILE A 101 13.30 7.08 -8.37
N ARG A 102 14.31 7.59 -7.66
CA ARG A 102 14.54 7.22 -6.25
C ARG A 102 14.08 8.27 -5.25
N ASP A 103 13.61 9.43 -5.74
CA ASP A 103 12.95 10.42 -4.91
C ASP A 103 11.43 10.14 -4.87
N ASN A 104 11.09 9.08 -4.16
CA ASN A 104 9.72 8.59 -4.00
C ASN A 104 9.50 8.17 -2.54
N GLN A 105 8.25 8.05 -2.12
CA GLN A 105 7.93 7.39 -0.85
C GLN A 105 7.51 5.95 -1.10
N ILE A 106 8.00 5.03 -0.27
CA ILE A 106 7.47 3.67 -0.21
C ILE A 106 6.80 3.47 1.14
N ILE A 107 5.54 3.04 1.12
CA ILE A 107 4.74 2.73 2.30
C ILE A 107 4.44 1.24 2.30
N ILE A 108 4.93 0.52 3.30
CA ILE A 108 4.62 -0.88 3.50
C ILE A 108 3.24 -1.01 4.14
N TRP A 109 2.36 -1.79 3.51
CA TRP A 109 1.02 -2.10 3.98
C TRP A 109 1.06 -3.13 5.11
N ASP A 110 1.68 -2.76 6.22
CA ASP A 110 1.73 -3.53 7.46
C ASP A 110 1.67 -2.55 8.65
N THR A 111 1.14 -3.02 9.77
CA THR A 111 1.19 -2.30 11.05
C THR A 111 2.48 -2.56 11.81
N TYR A 112 3.31 -3.50 11.36
CA TYR A 112 4.66 -3.71 11.86
C TYR A 112 5.71 -2.98 11.01
N PRO A 113 6.75 -2.40 11.64
CA PRO A 113 7.91 -1.92 10.91
C PRO A 113 8.58 -3.03 10.12
N TYR A 114 8.94 -2.74 8.87
CA TYR A 114 9.69 -3.66 8.03
C TYR A 114 11.02 -4.03 8.69
N ARG A 115 11.33 -5.33 8.72
CA ARG A 115 12.62 -5.87 9.18
C ARG A 115 12.98 -7.09 8.35
N SER A 116 14.16 -7.07 7.74
CA SER A 116 14.68 -8.15 6.92
C SER A 116 16.18 -8.01 6.72
N ASN A 117 16.88 -9.12 6.47
CA ASN A 117 18.26 -9.11 5.99
C ASN A 117 18.40 -8.47 4.60
N PHE A 118 17.29 -8.29 3.88
CA PHE A 118 17.22 -7.66 2.56
C PHE A 118 16.92 -6.16 2.59
N ASP A 119 16.94 -5.54 3.79
CA ASP A 119 16.67 -4.10 3.95
C ASP A 119 17.52 -3.21 3.04
N ILE A 120 18.78 -3.61 2.83
CA ILE A 120 19.71 -2.89 1.94
C ILE A 120 19.20 -2.74 0.50
N ILE A 121 18.35 -3.66 0.02
CA ILE A 121 17.83 -3.65 -1.35
C ILE A 121 16.87 -2.49 -1.57
N TRP A 122 16.15 -2.01 -0.55
CA TRP A 122 15.27 -0.85 -0.68
C TRP A 122 16.02 0.42 -1.11
N LYS A 123 17.32 0.49 -0.81
CA LYS A 123 18.19 1.57 -1.31
C LYS A 123 18.39 1.52 -2.82
N ALA A 124 17.96 0.50 -3.55
CA ALA A 124 17.91 0.56 -5.01
C ALA A 124 16.68 1.34 -5.51
N PHE A 125 15.58 1.33 -4.75
CA PHE A 125 14.27 1.83 -5.16
C PHE A 125 13.93 3.21 -4.59
N THR A 126 14.43 3.54 -3.41
CA THR A 126 14.19 4.84 -2.77
C THR A 126 15.43 5.39 -2.08
N ARG A 127 15.45 6.71 -1.87
CA ARG A 127 16.40 7.40 -0.97
C ARG A 127 15.76 7.78 0.36
N ASN A 128 14.44 7.62 0.48
CA ASN A 128 13.67 7.96 1.67
C ASN A 128 13.53 6.73 2.58
N ASP A 129 13.31 6.97 3.87
CA ASP A 129 13.02 5.89 4.82
C ASP A 129 11.68 5.22 4.49
N LEU A 130 11.61 3.91 4.71
CA LEU A 130 10.37 3.16 4.57
C LEU A 130 9.34 3.62 5.61
N MET A 131 8.11 3.83 5.17
CA MET A 131 6.97 4.06 6.06
C MET A 131 6.13 2.80 6.18
N ASN A 132 5.30 2.73 7.21
CA ASN A 132 4.32 1.67 7.40
C ASN A 132 3.04 2.25 8.01
N LEU A 133 1.97 1.47 8.08
CA LEU A 133 0.64 1.95 8.48
C LEU A 133 0.57 2.38 9.94
N SER A 134 1.44 1.87 10.83
CA SER A 134 1.48 2.33 12.22
C SER A 134 1.87 3.82 12.35
N MET A 135 2.65 4.34 11.39
CA MET A 135 3.07 5.74 11.35
C MET A 135 1.95 6.68 10.86
N LEU A 136 0.93 6.12 10.19
CA LEU A 136 -0.20 6.82 9.60
C LEU A 136 -1.50 6.63 10.41
N LYS A 137 -1.45 5.82 11.47
CA LYS A 137 -2.61 5.46 12.27
C LYS A 137 -3.36 6.70 12.79
N GLY A 138 -4.67 6.74 12.52
CA GLY A 138 -5.58 7.77 13.01
C GLY A 138 -5.42 9.11 12.30
N LYS A 139 -4.73 9.15 11.16
CA LYS A 139 -4.51 10.36 10.36
C LYS A 139 -5.22 10.24 9.02
N THR A 140 -5.73 11.35 8.50
CA THR A 140 -6.14 11.44 7.10
C THR A 140 -4.91 11.69 6.24
N VAL A 141 -4.69 10.83 5.25
CA VAL A 141 -3.52 10.86 4.36
C VAL A 141 -3.97 11.18 2.95
N CYS A 142 -3.27 12.11 2.28
CA CYS A 142 -3.54 12.48 0.90
C CYS A 142 -2.30 12.35 0.03
N PHE A 143 -2.53 12.01 -1.23
CA PHE A 143 -1.52 11.82 -2.26
C PHE A 143 -1.85 12.79 -3.40
N ASN A 144 -0.90 13.65 -3.75
CA ASN A 144 -1.05 14.71 -4.75
C ASN A 144 -0.57 14.27 -6.15
#